data_AF-A0A0F9FB64-F1
#
_entry.id   AF-A0A0F9FB64-F1
#
_cell.length_a   1.000
_cell.length_b   1.000
_cell.length_c   1.000
_cell.angle_alpha   90.00
_cell.angle_beta   90.00
_cell.angle_gamma   90.00
#
_symmetry.space_group_name_H-M   'P 1'
#
loop_
_entity.id
_entity.type
_entity.pdbx_description
1 polymer ?
#
loop_
_entity_poly.entity_id
_entity_poly.type
_entity_poly.pdbx_seq_one_letter_code
_entity_poly.pdbx_strand_id
1 'polypeptide(L)'
;MDKTYYEKMLDRGRLIPFFKGERLVCTLSFYICNKGEEEKYFRDNMWSVEDDNEDGNLCIIDHLITDKHPDNPKLSYEIWHRFRTYIKSNFPKVEKIRWNRFKNNKSNVLVKLQRGIK
;
A
#
# COMPACT_ATOMS: atom_id res chain seq x y z
N MET A 1 -14.19 -11.88 -3.53
CA MET A 1 -13.20 -10.83 -3.82
C MET A 1 -13.71 -10.12 -5.06
N ASP A 2 -13.99 -8.82 -4.96
CA ASP A 2 -14.58 -8.07 -6.07
C ASP A 2 -13.53 -7.86 -7.17
N LYS A 3 -13.72 -8.50 -8.32
CA LYS A 3 -12.78 -8.44 -9.45
C LYS A 3 -12.64 -7.01 -9.98
N THR A 4 -13.74 -6.27 -9.98
CA THR A 4 -13.85 -4.90 -10.49
C THR A 4 -12.89 -3.94 -9.80
N TYR A 5 -12.62 -4.14 -8.51
CA TYR A 5 -11.68 -3.27 -7.79
C TYR A 5 -10.23 -3.53 -8.20
N TYR A 6 -9.81 -4.80 -8.27
CA TYR A 6 -8.40 -5.10 -8.55
C TYR A 6 -8.05 -4.73 -9.99
N GLU A 7 -9.01 -4.86 -10.91
CA GLU A 7 -8.91 -4.35 -12.28
C GLU A 7 -8.74 -2.82 -12.26
N LYS A 8 -9.62 -2.08 -11.57
CA LYS A 8 -9.49 -0.61 -11.43
C LYS A 8 -8.16 -0.18 -10.80
N MET A 9 -7.68 -0.89 -9.79
CA MET A 9 -6.38 -0.57 -9.15
C MET A 9 -5.21 -0.88 -10.08
N LEU A 10 -5.29 -1.95 -10.86
CA LEU A 10 -4.27 -2.28 -11.85
C LEU A 10 -4.22 -1.22 -12.95
N ASP A 11 -5.37 -0.81 -13.49
CA ASP A 11 -5.48 0.22 -14.53
C ASP A 11 -4.90 1.56 -14.07
N ARG A 12 -5.04 1.88 -12.78
CA ARG A 12 -4.49 3.08 -12.16
C ARG A 12 -3.03 2.95 -11.74
N GLY A 13 -2.37 1.81 -11.97
CA GLY A 13 -0.99 1.59 -11.46
C GLY A 13 -0.91 1.60 -9.93
N ARG A 14 -2.02 1.29 -9.25
CA ARG A 14 -2.17 1.23 -7.79
C ARG A 14 -2.18 -0.18 -7.23
N LEU A 15 -2.01 -1.19 -8.09
CA LEU A 15 -1.86 -2.59 -7.73
C LEU A 15 -0.49 -3.11 -8.19
N ILE A 16 0.37 -3.46 -7.24
CA ILE A 16 1.74 -3.91 -7.53
C ILE A 16 1.86 -5.39 -7.22
N PRO A 17 2.01 -6.25 -8.25
CA PRO A 17 2.32 -7.66 -8.05
C PRO A 17 3.83 -7.85 -7.83
N PHE A 18 4.19 -8.73 -6.91
CA PHE A 18 5.57 -9.12 -6.65
C PHE A 18 5.77 -10.60 -6.96
N PHE A 19 6.64 -10.87 -7.93
CA PHE A 19 6.99 -12.21 -8.36
C PHE A 19 8.39 -12.63 -7.87
N LYS A 20 8.55 -13.91 -7.57
CA LYS A 20 9.85 -14.58 -7.37
C LYS A 20 9.95 -15.72 -8.37
N GLY A 21 10.69 -15.49 -9.47
CA GLY A 21 10.56 -16.34 -10.65
C GLY A 21 9.15 -16.19 -11.23
N GLU A 22 8.47 -17.31 -11.47
CA GLU A 22 7.10 -17.34 -12.00
C GLU A 22 6.02 -17.28 -10.89
N ARG A 23 6.41 -17.37 -9.62
CA ARG A 23 5.48 -17.39 -8.50
C ARG A 23 5.09 -15.98 -8.08
N LEU A 24 3.79 -15.69 -8.05
CA LEU A 24 3.24 -14.50 -7.40
C LEU A 24 3.31 -14.65 -5.88
N VAL A 25 4.22 -13.89 -5.25
CA VAL A 25 4.49 -13.95 -3.81
C VAL A 25 3.54 -13.06 -3.03
N CYS A 26 3.27 -11.87 -3.56
CA CYS A 26 2.28 -10.98 -2.98
C CYS A 26 1.74 -9.96 -3.99
N THR A 27 0.60 -9.39 -3.66
CA THR A 27 0.03 -8.23 -4.34
C THR A 27 -0.24 -7.15 -3.31
N LEU A 28 0.15 -5.92 -3.64
CA LEU A 28 -0.01 -4.76 -2.77
C LEU A 28 -0.85 -3.70 -3.48
N SER A 29 -1.96 -3.26 -2.87
CA SER A 29 -2.73 -2.11 -3.33
C SER A 29 -2.56 -0.90 -2.42
N PHE A 30 -2.59 0.29 -3.00
CA PHE A 30 -2.39 1.53 -2.26
C PHE A 30 -3.12 2.71 -2.91
N TYR A 31 -3.26 3.79 -2.13
CA TYR A 31 -3.73 5.09 -2.60
C TYR A 31 -2.66 6.17 -2.33
N ILE A 32 -2.69 7.23 -3.11
CA ILE A 32 -1.98 8.48 -2.91
C ILE A 32 -2.99 9.57 -2.55
N CYS A 33 -2.71 10.29 -1.47
CA CYS A 33 -3.55 11.38 -1.02
C CYS A 33 -2.72 12.49 -0.38
N ASN A 34 -3.39 13.60 -0.06
CA ASN A 34 -2.79 14.62 0.79
C ASN A 34 -2.88 14.22 2.27
N LYS A 35 -1.93 14.69 3.08
CA LYS A 35 -2.09 14.75 4.54
C LYS A 35 -3.38 15.53 4.86
N GLY A 36 -4.16 15.03 5.81
CA GLY A 36 -5.47 15.57 6.18
C GLY A 36 -6.65 14.88 5.49
N GLU A 37 -6.42 14.16 4.38
CA GLU A 37 -7.47 13.42 3.66
C GLU A 37 -7.51 11.93 4.04
N GLU A 38 -6.73 11.51 5.05
CA GLU A 38 -6.53 10.09 5.31
C GLU A 38 -7.81 9.37 5.73
N GLU A 39 -8.72 10.05 6.41
CA GLU A 39 -9.96 9.47 6.96
C GLU A 39 -10.87 8.85 5.90
N LYS A 40 -10.82 9.34 4.65
CA LYS A 40 -11.62 8.76 3.56
C LYS A 40 -11.16 7.36 3.16
N TYR A 41 -9.90 7.02 3.47
CA TYR A 41 -9.30 5.71 3.21
C TYR A 41 -9.36 4.77 4.42
N PHE A 42 -9.95 5.20 5.55
CA PHE A 42 -10.07 4.42 6.78
C PHE A 42 -11.53 4.06 7.10
N ARG A 43 -12.22 3.36 6.18
CA ARG A 43 -13.69 3.15 6.26
C ARG A 43 -14.11 1.69 6.23
N ASP A 44 -15.34 1.45 6.70
CA ASP A 44 -16.02 0.13 6.67
C ASP A 44 -16.26 -0.40 5.25
N ASN A 45 -16.34 0.49 4.25
CA ASN A 45 -16.48 0.12 2.83
C ASN A 45 -15.24 0.52 2.02
N MET A 46 -14.35 -0.45 1.81
CA MET A 46 -13.11 -0.37 1.02
C MET A 46 -13.32 -0.02 -0.47
N TRP A 47 -14.55 -0.14 -0.99
CA TRP A 47 -14.88 0.11 -2.39
C TRP A 47 -15.35 1.55 -2.67
N SER A 48 -15.47 2.38 -1.63
CA SER A 48 -16.02 3.76 -1.74
C SER A 48 -15.00 4.82 -2.14
N VAL A 49 -13.72 4.45 -2.26
CA VAL A 49 -12.66 5.39 -2.60
C VAL A 49 -12.51 5.45 -4.11
N GLU A 50 -13.18 6.42 -4.71
CA GLU A 50 -13.14 6.63 -6.17
C GLU A 50 -11.99 7.55 -6.60
N ASP A 51 -11.55 8.46 -5.71
CA ASP A 51 -10.57 9.51 -6.02
C ASP A 51 -9.20 9.28 -5.35
N ASP A 52 -8.20 9.11 -6.22
CA ASP A 52 -6.78 9.12 -5.90
C ASP A 52 -6.19 10.48 -6.29
N ASN A 53 -5.29 11.03 -5.48
CA ASN A 53 -4.56 12.24 -5.86
C ASN A 53 -3.11 11.86 -6.17
N GLU A 54 -2.77 11.69 -7.45
CA GLU A 54 -1.43 11.27 -7.87
C GLU A 54 -0.32 12.24 -7.43
N ASP A 55 -0.68 13.51 -7.24
CA ASP A 55 0.22 14.57 -6.74
C ASP A 55 0.27 14.67 -5.21
N GLY A 56 -0.44 13.78 -4.52
CA GLY A 56 -0.49 13.74 -3.06
C GLY A 56 0.86 13.44 -2.42
N ASN A 57 0.97 13.81 -1.15
CA ASN A 57 2.22 13.69 -0.38
C ASN A 57 2.23 12.51 0.61
N LEU A 58 1.19 11.68 0.58
CA LEU A 58 1.03 10.51 1.44
C LEU A 58 0.59 9.31 0.62
N CYS A 59 1.24 8.17 0.83
CA CYS A 59 0.80 6.88 0.34
C CYS A 59 0.16 6.08 1.47
N ILE A 60 -1.02 5.50 1.24
CA ILE A 60 -1.74 4.63 2.17
C ILE A 60 -1.86 3.25 1.55
N ILE A 61 -1.23 2.25 2.17
CA ILE A 61 -1.40 0.85 1.78
C ILE A 61 -2.77 0.38 2.26
N ASP A 62 -3.56 -0.12 1.31
CA ASP A 62 -4.89 -0.66 1.53
C ASP A 62 -4.80 -2.18 1.77
N HIS A 63 -4.37 -2.93 0.75
CA HIS A 63 -4.20 -4.38 0.86
C HIS A 63 -2.76 -4.82 0.68
N LEU A 64 -2.37 -5.82 1.48
CA LEU A 64 -1.23 -6.69 1.21
C LEU A 64 -1.72 -8.13 1.27
N ILE A 65 -1.77 -8.79 0.12
CA ILE A 65 -2.16 -10.19 0.00
C ILE A 65 -0.90 -10.99 -0.30
N THR A 66 -0.57 -11.94 0.55
CA THR A 66 0.61 -12.80 0.39
C THR A 66 0.20 -14.23 0.11
N ASP A 67 1.00 -14.98 -0.65
CA ASP A 67 0.86 -16.42 -0.70
C ASP A 67 1.18 -17.06 0.68
N LYS A 68 0.81 -18.33 0.87
CA LYS A 68 1.02 -19.06 2.14
C LYS A 68 2.33 -19.85 2.17
N HIS A 69 3.25 -19.59 1.26
CA HIS A 69 4.45 -20.41 1.15
C HIS A 69 5.39 -20.15 2.35
N PRO A 70 6.05 -21.20 2.91
CA PRO A 70 6.87 -21.06 4.13
C PRO A 70 8.04 -20.08 4.03
N ASP A 71 8.54 -19.79 2.83
CA ASP A 71 9.65 -18.86 2.60
C ASP A 71 9.21 -17.39 2.48
N ASN A 72 7.91 -17.12 2.31
CA ASN A 72 7.39 -15.78 2.05
C ASN A 72 7.74 -14.77 3.17
N PRO A 73 7.72 -15.14 4.47
CA PRO A 73 8.19 -14.24 5.52
C PRO A 73 9.60 -13.70 5.29
N LYS A 74 10.49 -14.49 4.67
CA LYS A 74 11.87 -14.08 4.34
C LYS A 74 11.92 -13.06 3.20
N LEU A 75 10.90 -13.03 2.34
CA LEU A 75 10.78 -12.10 1.21
C LEU A 75 10.16 -10.75 1.59
N SER A 76 9.60 -10.63 2.80
CA SER A 76 8.92 -9.41 3.27
C SER A 76 9.78 -8.14 3.17
N TYR A 77 11.08 -8.23 3.46
CA TYR A 77 12.00 -7.11 3.33
C TYR A 77 12.24 -6.71 1.88
N GLU A 78 12.40 -7.70 0.99
CA GLU A 78 12.58 -7.48 -0.45
C GLU A 78 11.35 -6.81 -1.07
N ILE A 79 10.15 -7.31 -0.71
CA ILE A 79 8.86 -6.72 -1.11
C ILE A 79 8.78 -5.26 -0.65
N TRP A 80 9.08 -5.00 0.62
CA TRP A 80 9.02 -3.64 1.17
C TRP A 80 10.01 -2.70 0.49
N HIS A 81 11.24 -3.15 0.25
CA HIS A 81 12.25 -2.36 -0.44
C HIS A 81 11.80 -1.98 -1.85
N ARG A 82 11.37 -2.96 -2.64
CA ARG A 82 10.90 -2.73 -4.01
C ARG A 82 9.67 -1.82 -4.04
N PHE A 83 8.72 -2.01 -3.13
CA PHE A 83 7.55 -1.13 -3.03
C PHE A 83 7.94 0.32 -2.74
N ARG A 84 8.84 0.56 -1.78
CA ARG A 84 9.32 1.92 -1.48
C ARG A 84 10.03 2.56 -2.66
N THR A 85 10.82 1.80 -3.40
CA THR A 85 11.48 2.28 -4.61
C THR A 85 10.45 2.67 -5.66
N TYR A 86 9.46 1.80 -5.90
CA TYR A 86 8.35 2.09 -6.82
C TYR A 86 7.62 3.38 -6.46
N ILE A 87 7.24 3.56 -5.18
CA ILE A 87 6.54 4.76 -4.74
C ILE A 87 7.38 6.02 -4.95
N LYS A 88 8.67 5.99 -4.60
CA LYS A 88 9.55 7.16 -4.80
C LYS A 88 9.77 7.52 -6.26
N SER A 89 9.86 6.51 -7.14
CA SER A 89 10.09 6.73 -8.56
C SER A 89 8.87 7.27 -9.29
N ASN A 90 7.67 6.82 -8.92
CA ASN A 90 6.43 7.17 -9.62
C ASN A 90 5.65 8.31 -8.94
N PHE A 91 5.80 8.48 -7.62
CA PHE A 91 5.11 9.50 -6.82
C PHE A 91 6.13 10.28 -5.97
N PRO A 92 7.00 11.09 -6.58
CA PRO A 92 8.14 11.73 -5.90
C PRO A 92 7.72 12.73 -4.81
N LYS A 93 6.48 13.23 -4.85
CA LYS A 93 5.89 14.11 -3.82
C LYS A 93 5.52 13.36 -2.54
N VAL A 94 5.47 12.02 -2.57
CA VAL A 94 5.13 11.22 -1.40
C VAL A 94 6.26 11.27 -0.37
N GLU A 95 5.98 11.92 0.75
CA GLU A 95 6.90 12.06 1.87
C GLU A 95 6.77 10.91 2.87
N LYS A 96 5.58 10.30 2.95
CA LYS A 96 5.25 9.29 3.95
C LYS A 96 4.46 8.14 3.32
N ILE A 97 4.77 6.93 3.77
CA ILE A 97 3.98 5.74 3.49
C ILE A 97 3.37 5.29 4.82
N ARG A 98 2.05 5.09 4.84
CA ARG A 98 1.33 4.53 5.98
C ARG A 98 0.72 3.20 5.58
N TRP A 99 0.70 2.29 6.54
CA TRP A 99 -0.05 1.06 6.42
C TRP A 99 -0.84 0.86 7.69
N ASN A 100 -2.16 1.02 7.59
CA ASN A 100 -3.03 0.81 8.73
C ASN A 100 -3.43 -0.66 8.75
N ARG A 101 -2.70 -1.46 9.53
CA ARG A 101 -3.14 -2.82 9.86
C ARG A 101 -4.33 -2.72 10.80
N PHE A 102 -5.54 -2.91 10.28
CA PHE A 102 -6.70 -3.20 11.10
C PHE A 102 -6.46 -4.54 11.80
N LYS A 103 -6.39 -4.52 13.14
CA LYS A 103 -6.39 -5.74 13.95
C LYS A 103 -7.67 -5.66 14.81
N ASN A 104 -8.62 -6.56 14.57
CA ASN A 104 -9.91 -6.61 15.28
C ASN A 104 -10.72 -5.30 15.21
N ASN A 105 -10.96 -4.74 14.03
CA ASN A 105 -11.67 -3.46 13.83
C ASN A 105 -11.09 -2.26 14.62
N LYS A 106 -9.86 -2.37 15.11
CA LYS A 106 -9.12 -1.27 15.73
C LYS A 106 -7.93 -0.94 14.84
N SER A 107 -7.86 0.31 14.38
CA SER A 107 -6.71 0.81 13.65
C SER A 107 -5.50 0.82 14.59
N ASN A 108 -4.48 0.02 14.29
CA ASN A 108 -3.17 0.18 14.92
C ASN A 108 -2.33 0.98 13.95
N VAL A 109 -2.31 2.30 14.13
CA VAL A 109 -1.41 3.18 13.36
C VAL A 109 0.02 2.89 13.83
N LEU A 110 0.76 2.07 13.08
CA LEU A 110 2.20 1.90 13.26
C LEU A 110 2.92 3.13 12.69
N VAL A 111 3.09 4.17 13.50
CA VAL A 111 3.98 5.30 13.17
C VAL A 111 5.42 4.95 13.59
N LYS A 112 6.25 4.52 12.63
CA LYS A 112 7.72 4.64 12.66
C LYS A 112 8.17 4.87 11.21
N LEU A 113 8.87 5.94 10.82
CA LEU A 113 10.02 6.61 11.43
C LEU A 113 9.94 8.13 11.21
N GLN A 114 10.05 8.92 12.28
CA GLN A 114 10.73 10.21 12.20
C GLN A 114 12.22 9.91 12.10
N ARG A 115 12.87 10.32 11.01
CA ARG A 115 14.32 10.54 11.04
C ARG A 115 14.55 11.83 11.80
N GLY A 116 14.98 11.70 13.06
CA GLY A 116 15.82 12.73 13.66
C GLY A 116 17.10 12.80 12.84
N ILE A 117 17.28 13.91 12.12
CA ILE A 117 18.60 14.39 11.74
C ILE A 117 18.81 15.61 12.63
N LYS A 118 19.97 15.60 13.30
CA LYS A 118 20.43 16.48 14.37
C LYS A 118 20.23 17.96 14.08
#